data_AF-A0A4Y3UP29-F1
#
_entry.id   AF-A0A4Y3UP29-F1
#
_cell.length_a   1.000
_cell.length_b   1.000
_cell.length_c   1.000
_cell.angle_alpha   90.00
_cell.angle_beta   90.00
_cell.angle_gamma   90.00
#
_symmetry.space_group_name_H-M   'P 1'
#
loop_
_entity.id
_entity.type
_entity.pdbx_description
1 polymer ?
#
loop_
_entity_poly.entity_id
_entity_poly.type
_entity_poly.pdbx_seq_one_letter_code
_entity_poly.pdbx_strand_id
1 'polypeptide(L)'
;MARTGIWGKLALVRLLERMPAWVRIALSIASIVLGAVIVIRPTTALDVLALLLGGGMVLTGILSATGRVDEGEGRWRGVLSIGWIVLGVFVLAWPGLTVRAVAIITGVLLLVNGAAGVGTALLKDRGWDDRIADAAFGVTGLIFGVLALVWPDITLLVVAVVFGGSLIIRGIVDLWGAWARTRRRRREEKGAPEASVPKRRWGRAAIAIVSVTATVAFALVTAPLREGSTVVDDFYAAPRSIPHEPGRLIRAEPFTRDVPDKAVAWRILYTTTGVDGRVRAASGLVVVPEGAKPGERWPVIDWNHSTTGFAEHCAPSLQARPFWSAGLYPIKKVLKEGWAIVMTDYIGLGTAGPHPYLFGEASAYASLDAVRAAREIGEAQLSSSTVIWGHSQGGAAALWAGALARSYAPEVWVRAVAAFAPASDPTALVDHVGDVQGGLVFASYAFAAFSNIYPDITYPRYIRPGMQPVLKAMSERCLTDPSMALSVLDVLGTSADPDLFSTNPAYGPLGTRLRENSSPTSLGPPLFLGQGGSDSIVPQTMQDGYVKRVCADAQRLEYRRYAGYEHAQVMDTYSPMVADAIAWTHARFEGESANAECSITDVPR
;
A
#
# COMPACT_ATOMS: atom_id res chain seq x y z
N MET A 1 17.69 -54.86 -13.00
CA MET A 1 18.80 -53.87 -13.01
C MET A 1 18.23 -52.50 -12.66
N ALA A 2 18.41 -52.06 -11.42
CA ALA A 2 17.86 -50.79 -10.92
C ALA A 2 18.78 -49.62 -11.33
N ARG A 3 18.26 -48.66 -12.11
CA ARG A 3 18.93 -47.38 -12.36
C ARG A 3 18.91 -46.56 -11.06
N THR A 4 19.98 -46.65 -10.29
CA THR A 4 20.28 -45.70 -9.22
C THR A 4 20.61 -44.36 -9.87
N GLY A 5 19.66 -43.42 -9.79
CA GLY A 5 19.86 -42.05 -10.25
C GLY A 5 21.04 -41.39 -9.52
N ILE A 6 21.65 -40.41 -10.18
CA ILE A 6 22.84 -39.64 -9.76
C ILE A 6 22.75 -39.13 -8.30
N TRP A 7 21.53 -38.95 -7.78
CA TRP A 7 21.24 -38.53 -6.41
C TRP A 7 21.53 -39.58 -5.31
N GLY A 8 21.60 -40.88 -5.63
CA GLY A 8 21.86 -41.95 -4.65
C GLY A 8 23.32 -42.05 -4.17
N LYS A 9 24.22 -41.25 -4.74
CA LYS A 9 25.65 -41.21 -4.36
C LYS A 9 26.01 -40.08 -3.40
N LEU A 10 25.10 -39.15 -3.11
CA LEU A 10 25.33 -38.06 -2.16
C LEU A 10 25.38 -38.61 -0.72
N ALA A 11 26.49 -38.36 -0.02
CA ALA A 11 26.75 -38.84 1.35
C ALA A 11 25.61 -38.49 2.35
N LEU A 12 24.91 -37.38 2.10
CA LEU A 12 23.78 -36.90 2.89
C LEU A 12 22.57 -37.85 2.89
N VAL A 13 22.28 -38.49 1.75
CA VAL A 13 21.12 -39.40 1.59
C VAL A 13 21.33 -40.70 2.37
N ARG A 14 22.56 -41.23 2.37
CA ARG A 14 22.92 -42.42 3.17
C ARG A 14 22.91 -42.16 4.66
N LEU A 15 23.20 -40.92 5.07
CA LEU A 15 23.12 -40.49 6.48
C LEU A 15 21.66 -40.45 6.95
N LEU A 16 20.76 -39.93 6.11
CA LEU A 16 19.31 -39.84 6.34
C LEU A 16 18.62 -41.19 6.53
N GLU A 17 19.07 -42.22 5.80
CA GLU A 17 18.53 -43.58 5.93
C GLU A 17 18.94 -44.29 7.24
N ARG A 18 20.07 -43.89 7.83
CA ARG A 18 20.58 -44.45 9.09
C ARG A 18 20.02 -43.77 10.34
N MET A 19 19.22 -42.70 10.19
CA MET A 19 18.72 -41.94 11.33
C MET A 19 17.56 -42.64 12.08
N PRO A 20 17.52 -42.52 13.42
CA PRO A 20 16.40 -42.99 14.25
C PRO A 20 15.06 -42.45 13.74
N ALA A 21 13.98 -43.23 13.93
CA ALA A 21 12.65 -42.87 13.42
C ALA A 21 12.14 -41.52 13.99
N TRP A 22 12.48 -41.19 15.23
CA TRP A 22 12.10 -39.92 15.86
C TRP A 22 12.77 -38.71 15.19
N VAL A 23 14.03 -38.85 14.75
CA VAL A 23 14.76 -37.78 14.04
C VAL A 23 14.13 -37.51 12.69
N ARG A 24 13.71 -38.56 11.98
CA ARG A 24 13.01 -38.43 10.69
C ARG A 24 11.65 -37.74 10.85
N ILE A 25 10.88 -38.08 11.88
CA ILE A 25 9.61 -37.42 12.19
C ILE A 25 9.84 -35.94 12.53
N ALA A 26 10.85 -35.64 13.36
CA ALA A 26 11.20 -34.26 13.70
C ALA A 26 11.60 -33.45 12.46
N LEU A 27 12.38 -34.04 11.54
CA LEU A 27 12.74 -33.40 10.27
C LEU A 27 11.55 -33.20 9.33
N SER A 28 10.60 -34.14 9.29
CA SER A 28 9.35 -33.98 8.52
C SER A 28 8.49 -32.85 9.08
N ILE A 29 8.34 -32.76 10.41
CA ILE A 29 7.61 -31.67 11.07
C ILE A 29 8.32 -30.33 10.83
N ALA A 30 9.64 -30.28 10.99
CA ALA A 30 10.44 -29.08 10.73
C ALA A 30 10.30 -28.61 9.27
N SER A 31 10.24 -29.55 8.31
CA SER A 31 10.02 -29.22 6.89
C SER A 31 8.62 -28.67 6.62
N ILE A 32 7.58 -29.18 7.30
CA ILE A 32 6.21 -28.65 7.22
C ILE A 32 6.14 -27.24 7.81
N VAL A 33 6.71 -27.03 8.99
CA VAL A 33 6.72 -25.73 9.68
C VAL A 33 7.51 -24.71 8.86
N LEU A 34 8.69 -25.06 8.37
CA LEU A 34 9.49 -24.20 7.51
C LEU A 34 8.75 -23.86 6.21
N GLY A 35 8.14 -24.85 5.56
CA GLY A 35 7.32 -24.64 4.37
C GLY A 35 6.13 -23.71 4.63
N ALA A 36 5.45 -23.85 5.76
CA ALA A 36 4.35 -22.98 6.16
C ALA A 36 4.82 -21.54 6.43
N VAL A 37 5.95 -21.36 7.12
CA VAL A 37 6.54 -20.04 7.36
C VAL A 37 6.91 -19.34 6.05
N ILE A 38 7.50 -20.06 5.09
CA ILE A 38 7.86 -19.53 3.77
C ILE A 38 6.62 -19.09 2.98
N VAL A 39 5.52 -19.85 3.05
CA VAL A 39 4.25 -19.50 2.37
C VAL A 39 3.55 -18.31 3.03
N ILE A 40 3.54 -18.24 4.36
CA ILE A 40 2.82 -17.19 5.11
C ILE A 40 3.54 -15.85 5.05
N ARG A 41 4.89 -15.83 5.00
CA ARG A 41 5.68 -14.59 4.98
C ARG A 41 6.78 -14.61 3.91
N PRO A 42 6.42 -14.57 2.61
CA PRO A 42 7.35 -14.82 1.51
C PRO A 42 8.47 -13.80 1.39
N THR A 43 8.21 -12.51 1.68
CA THR A 43 9.24 -11.46 1.61
C THR A 43 10.30 -11.61 2.70
N THR A 44 9.89 -11.83 3.95
CA THR A 44 10.84 -12.12 5.05
C THR A 44 11.49 -13.50 4.92
N ALA A 45 10.83 -14.44 4.24
CA ALA A 45 11.36 -15.78 4.03
C ALA A 45 12.52 -15.80 3.03
N LEU A 46 12.61 -14.84 2.10
CA LEU A 46 13.71 -14.72 1.16
C LEU A 46 15.02 -14.36 1.86
N ASP A 47 14.97 -13.45 2.84
CA ASP A 47 16.13 -13.10 3.66
C ASP A 47 16.58 -14.27 4.52
N VAL A 48 15.61 -15.00 5.11
CA VAL A 48 15.89 -16.23 5.87
C VAL A 48 16.46 -17.32 4.98
N LEU A 49 15.96 -17.47 3.75
CA LEU A 49 16.43 -18.47 2.78
C LEU A 49 17.85 -18.17 2.31
N ALA A 50 18.16 -16.89 2.02
CA ALA A 50 19.51 -16.44 1.70
C ALA A 50 20.47 -16.68 2.88
N LEU A 51 20.01 -16.43 4.12
CA LEU A 51 20.77 -16.66 5.33
C LEU A 51 21.04 -18.17 5.57
N LEU A 52 20.04 -19.02 5.34
CA LEU A 52 20.17 -20.48 5.45
C LEU A 52 21.05 -21.08 4.35
N LEU A 53 20.91 -20.61 3.10
CA LEU A 53 21.75 -21.04 1.97
C LEU A 53 23.19 -20.59 2.14
N GLY A 54 23.40 -19.30 2.42
CA GLY A 54 24.73 -18.72 2.64
C GLY A 54 25.42 -19.33 3.84
N GLY A 55 24.71 -19.42 4.98
CA GLY A 55 25.21 -20.08 6.19
C GLY A 55 25.50 -21.57 5.98
N GLY A 56 24.64 -22.28 5.25
CA GLY A 56 24.84 -23.68 4.89
C GLY A 56 26.04 -23.92 3.98
N MET A 57 26.28 -23.03 3.02
CA MET A 57 27.46 -23.08 2.13
C MET A 57 28.76 -22.81 2.90
N VAL A 58 28.77 -21.81 3.78
CA VAL A 58 29.91 -21.53 4.67
C VAL A 58 30.18 -22.72 5.59
N LEU A 59 29.15 -23.26 6.25
CA LEU A 59 29.27 -24.42 7.12
C LEU A 59 29.78 -25.64 6.36
N THR A 60 29.26 -25.90 5.15
CA THR A 60 29.71 -26.99 4.29
C THR A 60 31.18 -26.81 3.91
N GLY A 61 31.62 -25.60 3.56
CA GLY A 61 33.01 -25.31 3.26
C GLY A 61 33.95 -25.54 4.46
N ILE A 62 33.54 -25.13 5.67
CA ILE A 62 34.30 -25.35 6.92
C ILE A 62 34.39 -26.85 7.26
N LEU A 63 33.28 -27.58 7.16
CA LEU A 63 33.24 -29.03 7.40
C LEU A 63 34.06 -29.80 6.36
N SER A 64 34.03 -29.34 5.11
CA SER A 64 34.84 -29.91 4.02
C SER A 64 36.33 -29.69 4.23
N ALA A 65 36.72 -28.56 4.83
CA ALA A 65 38.10 -28.24 5.18
C ALA A 65 38.63 -29.02 6.39
N THR A 66 37.75 -29.52 7.27
CA THR A 66 38.13 -30.18 8.54
C THR A 66 38.04 -31.71 8.53
N GLY A 67 37.40 -32.33 7.52
CA GLY A 67 37.33 -33.79 7.40
C GLY A 67 38.67 -34.45 6.99
N ARG A 68 38.95 -35.66 7.48
CA ARG A 68 40.20 -36.42 7.20
C ARG A 68 40.47 -36.59 5.69
N VAL A 69 41.75 -36.52 5.33
CA VAL A 69 42.28 -36.50 3.96
C VAL A 69 42.69 -37.93 3.57
N ASP A 70 42.12 -38.46 2.50
CA ASP A 70 42.68 -39.64 1.81
C ASP A 70 43.69 -39.15 0.74
N GLU A 71 44.83 -39.85 0.62
CA GLU A 71 45.94 -39.47 -0.24
C GLU A 71 45.54 -39.45 -1.72
N GLY A 72 45.44 -38.24 -2.29
CA GLY A 72 45.21 -38.01 -3.73
C GLY A 72 44.31 -36.82 -4.08
N GLU A 73 43.38 -36.42 -3.20
CA GLU A 73 42.37 -35.38 -3.49
C GLU A 73 42.58 -34.04 -2.75
N GLY A 74 43.66 -33.89 -1.99
CA GLY A 74 43.85 -32.78 -1.05
C GLY A 74 43.84 -31.39 -1.68
N ARG A 75 44.41 -31.21 -2.88
CA ARG A 75 44.56 -29.89 -3.51
C ARG A 75 43.24 -29.34 -4.08
N TRP A 76 42.44 -30.21 -4.72
CA TRP A 76 41.14 -29.82 -5.27
C TRP A 76 40.09 -29.61 -4.18
N ARG A 77 40.17 -30.38 -3.10
CA ARG A 77 39.26 -30.23 -1.97
C ARG A 77 39.47 -28.92 -1.21
N GLY A 78 40.72 -28.44 -1.09
CA GLY A 78 41.02 -27.12 -0.52
C GLY A 78 40.41 -25.99 -1.35
N VAL A 79 40.59 -26.02 -2.67
CA VAL A 79 40.02 -25.04 -3.61
C VAL A 79 38.48 -25.06 -3.57
N LEU A 80 37.87 -26.25 -3.54
CA LEU A 80 36.41 -26.39 -3.43
C LEU A 80 35.87 -25.91 -2.09
N SER A 81 36.59 -26.15 -0.99
CA SER A 81 36.19 -25.70 0.35
C SER A 81 36.25 -24.18 0.47
N ILE A 82 37.32 -23.56 -0.05
CA ILE A 82 37.44 -22.10 -0.15
C ILE A 82 36.35 -21.53 -1.05
N GLY A 83 36.08 -22.19 -2.19
CA GLY A 83 35.00 -21.83 -3.10
C GLY A 83 33.63 -21.79 -2.42
N TRP A 84 33.28 -22.79 -1.62
CA TRP A 84 32.02 -22.82 -0.86
C TRP A 84 31.91 -21.73 0.20
N ILE A 85 33.02 -21.40 0.87
CA ILE A 85 33.06 -20.32 1.87
C ILE A 85 32.90 -18.96 1.18
N VAL A 86 33.66 -18.69 0.12
CA VAL A 86 33.60 -17.43 -0.63
C VAL A 86 32.22 -17.23 -1.25
N LEU A 87 31.65 -18.29 -1.85
CA LEU A 87 30.30 -18.24 -2.40
C LEU A 87 29.25 -18.02 -1.32
N GLY A 88 29.36 -18.70 -0.17
CA GLY A 88 28.45 -18.50 0.96
C GLY A 88 28.51 -17.09 1.55
N VAL A 89 29.70 -16.51 1.68
CA VAL A 89 29.88 -15.10 2.13
C VAL A 89 29.31 -14.12 1.10
N PHE A 90 29.51 -14.37 -0.20
CA PHE A 90 28.92 -13.56 -1.27
C PHE A 90 27.39 -13.56 -1.20
N VAL A 91 26.78 -14.73 -0.99
CA VAL A 91 25.33 -14.90 -0.82
C VAL A 91 24.81 -14.08 0.38
N LEU A 92 25.53 -14.07 1.49
CA LEU A 92 25.15 -13.34 2.71
C LEU A 92 25.35 -11.81 2.58
N ALA A 93 26.37 -11.37 1.86
CA ALA A 93 26.69 -9.95 1.72
C ALA A 93 25.82 -9.25 0.66
N TRP A 94 25.30 -9.99 -0.33
CA TRP A 94 24.50 -9.45 -1.44
C TRP A 94 23.21 -10.27 -1.64
N PRO A 95 22.29 -10.27 -0.66
CA PRO A 95 21.09 -11.10 -0.70
C PRO A 95 20.20 -10.77 -1.91
N GLY A 96 19.99 -9.48 -2.24
CA GLY A 96 19.16 -9.08 -3.38
C GLY A 96 19.66 -9.58 -4.75
N LEU A 97 20.98 -9.56 -4.98
CA LEU A 97 21.58 -10.06 -6.23
C LEU A 97 21.51 -11.59 -6.31
N THR A 98 21.77 -12.26 -5.19
CA THR A 98 21.71 -13.72 -5.09
C THR A 98 20.30 -14.23 -5.34
N VAL A 99 19.32 -13.57 -4.74
CA VAL A 99 17.90 -13.90 -4.84
C VAL A 99 17.45 -13.80 -6.30
N ARG A 100 17.86 -12.77 -7.05
CA ARG A 100 17.62 -12.67 -8.51
C ARG A 100 18.31 -13.77 -9.32
N ALA A 101 19.56 -14.13 -8.99
CA ALA A 101 20.26 -15.20 -9.68
C ALA A 101 19.59 -16.57 -9.45
N VAL A 102 19.17 -16.86 -8.21
CA VAL A 102 18.45 -18.08 -7.85
C VAL A 102 17.09 -18.15 -8.54
N ALA A 103 16.37 -17.02 -8.66
CA ALA A 103 15.13 -16.93 -9.42
C ALA A 103 15.30 -17.34 -10.88
N ILE A 104 16.31 -16.78 -11.56
CA ILE A 104 16.61 -17.07 -12.97
C ILE A 104 16.96 -18.54 -13.15
N ILE A 105 17.87 -19.08 -12.32
CA ILE A 105 18.28 -20.48 -12.37
C ILE A 105 17.09 -21.40 -12.13
N THR A 106 16.24 -21.08 -11.16
CA THR A 106 15.04 -21.85 -10.83
C THR A 106 14.03 -21.80 -11.99
N GLY A 107 13.82 -20.64 -12.62
CA GLY A 107 12.97 -20.48 -13.79
C GLY A 107 13.43 -21.35 -14.96
N VAL A 108 14.72 -21.36 -15.28
CA VAL A 108 15.30 -22.23 -16.31
C VAL A 108 15.11 -23.71 -15.96
N LEU A 109 15.36 -24.11 -14.71
CA LEU A 109 15.16 -25.50 -14.27
C LEU A 109 13.70 -25.95 -14.35
N LEU A 110 12.76 -25.06 -14.03
CA LEU A 110 11.32 -25.30 -14.15
C LEU A 110 10.90 -25.47 -15.61
N LEU A 111 11.46 -24.67 -16.53
CA LEU A 111 11.22 -24.85 -17.98
C LEU A 111 11.73 -26.19 -18.48
N VAL A 112 12.97 -26.56 -18.12
CA VAL A 112 13.59 -27.82 -18.54
C VAL A 112 12.82 -29.03 -18.00
N ASN A 113 12.49 -29.02 -16.71
CA ASN A 113 11.71 -30.09 -16.10
C ASN A 113 10.26 -30.12 -16.61
N GLY A 114 9.68 -28.95 -16.88
CA GLY A 114 8.34 -28.82 -17.46
C GLY A 114 8.26 -29.44 -18.86
N ALA A 115 9.20 -29.09 -19.73
CA ALA A 115 9.34 -29.65 -21.07
C ALA A 115 9.59 -31.17 -21.04
N ALA A 116 10.45 -31.64 -20.13
CA ALA A 116 10.69 -33.06 -19.93
C ALA A 116 9.43 -33.79 -19.47
N GLY A 117 8.66 -33.23 -18.53
CA GLY A 117 7.39 -33.77 -18.04
C GLY A 117 6.35 -33.93 -19.16
N VAL A 118 6.14 -32.87 -19.96
CA VAL A 118 5.25 -32.92 -21.14
C VAL A 118 5.73 -33.95 -22.16
N GLY A 119 7.04 -34.00 -22.44
CA GLY A 119 7.63 -34.98 -23.34
C GLY A 119 7.44 -36.43 -22.87
N THR A 120 7.58 -36.68 -21.56
CA THR A 120 7.37 -38.01 -20.99
C THR A 120 5.90 -38.44 -20.98
N ALA A 121 4.96 -37.50 -20.92
CA ALA A 121 3.53 -37.78 -20.99
C ALA A 121 3.08 -38.27 -22.38
N LEU A 122 3.82 -37.93 -23.44
CA LEU A 122 3.56 -38.34 -24.82
C LEU A 122 4.05 -39.76 -25.16
N LEU A 123 4.81 -40.41 -24.26
CA LEU A 123 5.35 -41.75 -24.50
C LEU A 123 4.27 -42.85 -24.38
N LYS A 124 4.19 -43.72 -25.40
CA LYS A 124 3.11 -44.70 -25.60
C LYS A 124 3.03 -45.88 -24.59
N ASP A 125 4.05 -46.08 -23.77
CA ASP A 125 4.15 -47.27 -22.87
C ASP A 125 3.82 -47.01 -21.39
N ARG A 126 3.07 -45.95 -21.07
CA ARG A 126 2.72 -45.57 -19.69
C ARG A 126 1.21 -45.53 -19.45
N GLY A 127 0.81 -45.82 -18.20
CA GLY A 127 -0.58 -45.76 -17.76
C GLY A 127 -1.14 -44.33 -17.81
N TRP A 128 -2.45 -44.22 -18.06
CA TRP A 128 -3.15 -42.94 -18.18
C TRP A 128 -2.96 -42.01 -16.96
N ASP A 129 -2.91 -42.57 -15.76
CA ASP A 129 -2.71 -41.81 -14.51
C ASP A 129 -1.35 -41.10 -14.47
N ASP A 130 -0.27 -41.78 -14.88
CA ASP A 130 1.07 -41.21 -14.88
C ASP A 130 1.22 -40.17 -15.99
N ARG A 131 0.55 -40.35 -17.14
CA ARG A 131 0.56 -39.36 -18.23
C ARG A 131 -0.13 -38.06 -17.83
N ILE A 132 -1.31 -38.16 -17.20
CA ILE A 132 -2.07 -36.98 -16.78
C ILE A 132 -1.29 -36.22 -15.70
N ALA A 133 -0.67 -36.92 -14.76
CA ALA A 133 0.18 -36.31 -13.74
C ALA A 133 1.43 -35.65 -14.36
N ASP A 134 2.18 -36.36 -15.20
CA ASP A 134 3.40 -35.84 -15.84
C ASP A 134 3.08 -34.65 -16.78
N ALA A 135 1.94 -34.66 -17.48
CA ALA A 135 1.47 -33.54 -18.29
C ALA A 135 1.07 -32.34 -17.42
N ALA A 136 0.31 -32.56 -16.34
CA ALA A 136 -0.13 -31.48 -15.45
C ALA A 136 1.07 -30.82 -14.74
N PHE A 137 1.99 -31.60 -14.19
CA PHE A 137 3.23 -31.07 -13.61
C PHE A 137 4.14 -30.43 -14.67
N GLY A 138 4.18 -30.99 -15.88
CA GLY A 138 4.94 -30.47 -17.01
C GLY A 138 4.47 -29.08 -17.45
N VAL A 139 3.17 -28.92 -17.71
CA VAL A 139 2.55 -27.64 -18.09
C VAL A 139 2.67 -26.62 -16.97
N THR A 140 2.45 -27.03 -15.72
CA THR A 140 2.62 -26.16 -14.54
C THR A 140 4.06 -25.66 -14.42
N GLY A 141 5.05 -26.54 -14.61
CA GLY A 141 6.47 -26.19 -14.62
C GLY A 141 6.85 -25.22 -15.75
N LEU A 142 6.27 -25.39 -16.95
CA LEU A 142 6.47 -24.47 -18.07
C LEU A 142 5.91 -23.06 -17.77
N ILE A 143 4.66 -22.99 -17.29
CA ILE A 143 4.02 -21.72 -16.94
C ILE A 143 4.82 -20.98 -15.87
N PHE A 144 5.16 -21.68 -14.78
CA PHE A 144 5.96 -21.08 -13.72
C PHE A 144 7.39 -20.74 -14.15
N GLY A 145 7.99 -21.52 -15.04
CA GLY A 145 9.31 -21.25 -15.60
C GLY A 145 9.35 -20.00 -16.48
N VAL A 146 8.33 -19.77 -17.30
CA VAL A 146 8.20 -18.52 -18.10
C VAL A 146 7.94 -17.33 -17.18
N LEU A 147 6.98 -17.46 -16.24
CA LEU A 147 6.70 -16.40 -15.26
C LEU A 147 7.94 -16.04 -14.45
N ALA A 148 8.77 -17.04 -14.13
CA ALA A 148 10.02 -16.88 -13.38
C ALA A 148 11.13 -16.11 -14.13
N LEU A 149 11.09 -16.08 -15.46
CA LEU A 149 12.10 -15.41 -16.28
C LEU A 149 11.64 -14.04 -16.76
N VAL A 150 10.34 -13.88 -16.99
CA VAL A 150 9.78 -12.62 -17.49
C VAL A 150 9.66 -11.61 -16.35
N TRP A 151 9.31 -12.02 -15.12
CA TRP A 151 9.03 -11.12 -13.99
C TRP A 151 9.84 -11.45 -12.72
N PRO A 152 11.11 -11.01 -12.59
CA PRO A 152 12.04 -11.42 -11.54
C PRO A 152 11.56 -11.18 -10.11
N ASP A 153 10.91 -10.05 -9.83
CA ASP A 153 10.48 -9.72 -8.46
C ASP A 153 9.25 -10.55 -8.03
N ILE A 154 8.39 -10.93 -8.97
CA ILE A 154 7.25 -11.84 -8.75
C ILE A 154 7.71 -13.30 -8.70
N THR A 155 8.81 -13.62 -9.39
CA THR A 155 9.43 -14.95 -9.37
C THR A 155 9.79 -15.35 -7.95
N LEU A 156 10.21 -14.40 -7.12
CA LEU A 156 10.60 -14.65 -5.75
C LEU A 156 9.44 -15.05 -4.86
N LEU A 157 8.31 -14.37 -5.01
CA LEU A 157 7.06 -14.70 -4.35
C LEU A 157 6.55 -16.08 -4.81
N VAL A 158 6.57 -16.33 -6.12
CA VAL A 158 6.13 -17.58 -6.73
C VAL A 158 7.03 -18.75 -6.33
N VAL A 159 8.35 -18.57 -6.37
CA VAL A 159 9.33 -19.57 -5.94
C VAL A 159 9.18 -19.83 -4.45
N ALA A 160 8.99 -18.82 -3.60
CA ALA A 160 8.74 -19.01 -2.18
C ALA A 160 7.46 -19.83 -1.93
N VAL A 161 6.35 -19.52 -2.61
CA VAL A 161 5.08 -20.24 -2.44
C VAL A 161 5.16 -21.67 -2.97
N VAL A 162 5.75 -21.87 -4.15
CA VAL A 162 5.91 -23.21 -4.77
C VAL A 162 6.89 -24.05 -3.95
N PHE A 163 8.02 -23.47 -3.53
CA PHE A 163 9.02 -24.15 -2.71
C PHE A 163 8.47 -24.48 -1.32
N GLY A 164 7.85 -23.52 -0.63
CA GLY A 164 7.22 -23.72 0.66
C GLY A 164 6.08 -24.75 0.60
N GLY A 165 5.23 -24.68 -0.41
CA GLY A 165 4.21 -25.69 -0.70
C GLY A 165 4.79 -27.08 -0.94
N SER A 166 5.91 -27.17 -1.68
CA SER A 166 6.60 -28.44 -1.93
C SER A 166 7.19 -29.06 -0.66
N LEU A 167 7.72 -28.24 0.26
CA LEU A 167 8.24 -28.67 1.56
C LEU A 167 7.13 -29.21 2.46
N ILE A 168 5.95 -28.56 2.47
CA ILE A 168 4.76 -29.04 3.18
C ILE A 168 4.32 -30.39 2.63
N ILE A 169 4.16 -30.51 1.31
CA ILE A 169 3.71 -31.75 0.66
C ILE A 169 4.69 -32.89 0.96
N ARG A 170 6.00 -32.64 0.79
CA ARG A 170 7.03 -33.64 1.04
C ARG A 170 7.09 -34.07 2.51
N GLY A 171 7.00 -33.11 3.43
CA GLY A 171 6.94 -33.37 4.86
C GLY A 171 5.72 -34.20 5.26
N ILE A 172 4.54 -33.93 4.68
CA ILE A 172 3.32 -34.72 4.91
C ILE A 172 3.48 -36.15 4.39
N VAL A 173 4.04 -36.33 3.18
CA VAL A 173 4.28 -37.66 2.59
C VAL A 173 5.28 -38.46 3.42
N ASP A 174 6.35 -37.85 3.88
CA ASP A 174 7.37 -38.50 4.70
C ASP A 174 6.84 -38.86 6.10
N LEU A 175 6.04 -37.98 6.70
CA LEU A 175 5.36 -38.22 7.99
C LEU A 175 4.36 -39.38 7.88
N TRP A 176 3.57 -39.41 6.79
CA TRP A 176 2.66 -40.51 6.50
C TRP A 176 3.42 -41.83 6.29
N GLY A 177 4.52 -41.79 5.54
CA GLY A 177 5.38 -42.95 5.30
C GLY A 177 6.01 -43.48 6.59
N ALA A 178 6.45 -42.59 7.48
CA ALA A 178 6.96 -42.96 8.80
C ALA A 178 5.87 -43.63 9.64
N TRP A 179 4.68 -43.04 9.71
CA TRP A 179 3.53 -43.60 10.44
C TRP A 179 3.07 -44.96 9.90
N ALA A 180 3.00 -45.11 8.58
CA ALA A 180 2.62 -46.36 7.91
C ALA A 180 3.63 -47.48 8.18
N ARG A 181 4.93 -47.18 8.21
CA ARG A 181 5.99 -48.16 8.56
C ARG A 181 5.92 -48.58 10.02
N THR A 182 5.68 -47.65 10.94
CA THR A 182 5.51 -47.97 12.37
C THR A 182 4.26 -48.82 12.61
N ARG A 183 3.16 -48.55 11.87
CA ARG A 183 1.92 -49.34 11.93
C ARG A 183 2.08 -50.73 11.31
N ARG A 184 2.88 -50.87 10.25
CA ARG A 184 3.22 -52.15 9.61
C ARG A 184 4.08 -53.02 10.53
N ARG A 185 5.11 -52.45 11.17
CA ARG A 185 5.95 -53.14 12.15
C ARG A 185 5.15 -53.62 13.38
N ARG A 186 4.21 -52.81 13.88
CA ARG A 186 3.24 -53.21 14.93
C ARG A 186 2.23 -54.29 14.50
N ARG A 187 1.97 -54.43 13.19
CA ARG A 187 1.09 -55.47 12.63
C ARG A 187 1.83 -56.78 12.38
N GLU A 188 3.10 -56.70 11.94
CA GLU A 188 4.00 -57.85 11.78
C GLU A 188 4.32 -58.49 13.15
N GLU A 189 4.49 -57.70 14.22
CA GLU A 189 4.59 -58.19 15.61
C GLU A 189 3.30 -58.87 16.13
N LYS A 190 2.16 -58.73 15.44
CA LYS A 190 0.85 -59.28 15.82
C LYS A 190 0.33 -60.39 14.88
N GLY A 191 1.13 -60.89 13.94
CA GLY A 191 0.84 -62.11 13.18
C GLY A 191 -0.42 -62.08 12.30
N ALA A 192 -0.78 -60.95 11.69
CA ALA A 192 -1.93 -60.89 10.77
C ALA A 192 -1.52 -61.12 9.29
N PRO A 193 -2.32 -61.84 8.48
CA PRO A 193 -1.98 -62.15 7.10
C PRO A 193 -2.01 -60.91 6.19
N GLU A 194 -1.17 -60.93 5.15
CA GLU A 194 -0.91 -59.82 4.22
C GLU A 194 -2.11 -59.59 3.28
N ALA A 195 -3.02 -58.70 3.67
CA ALA A 195 -4.04 -58.19 2.75
C ALA A 195 -3.37 -57.31 1.69
N SER A 196 -3.50 -57.69 0.42
CA SER A 196 -3.09 -56.90 -0.73
C SER A 196 -3.82 -55.54 -0.71
N VAL A 197 -3.12 -54.50 -0.27
CA VAL A 197 -3.64 -53.13 -0.34
C VAL A 197 -3.79 -52.78 -1.82
N PRO A 198 -4.99 -52.42 -2.31
CA PRO A 198 -5.14 -51.98 -3.69
C PRO A 198 -4.25 -50.74 -3.88
N LYS A 199 -3.30 -50.81 -4.83
CA LYS A 199 -2.46 -49.68 -5.22
C LYS A 199 -3.38 -48.50 -5.51
N ARG A 200 -3.41 -47.50 -4.63
CA ARG A 200 -4.28 -46.32 -4.70
C ARG A 200 -3.82 -45.45 -5.88
N ARG A 201 -4.16 -45.88 -7.09
CA ARG A 201 -3.72 -45.37 -8.40
C ARG A 201 -4.01 -43.88 -8.62
N TRP A 202 -4.99 -43.34 -7.90
CA TRP A 202 -5.45 -41.96 -8.03
C TRP A 202 -4.76 -40.96 -7.10
N GLY A 203 -3.89 -41.40 -6.18
CA GLY A 203 -3.28 -40.52 -5.19
C GLY A 203 -2.39 -39.43 -5.81
N ARG A 204 -1.63 -39.76 -6.85
CA ARG A 204 -0.74 -38.80 -7.54
C ARG A 204 -1.53 -37.81 -8.40
N ALA A 205 -2.56 -38.29 -9.10
CA ALA A 205 -3.47 -37.44 -9.87
C ALA A 205 -4.27 -36.49 -8.97
N ALA A 206 -4.75 -36.95 -7.81
CA ALA A 206 -5.45 -36.10 -6.84
C ALA A 206 -4.54 -35.00 -6.27
N ILE A 207 -3.29 -35.31 -5.93
CA ILE A 207 -2.30 -34.31 -5.46
C ILE A 207 -1.97 -33.31 -6.58
N ALA A 208 -1.82 -33.77 -7.82
CA ALA A 208 -1.57 -32.90 -8.96
C ALA A 208 -2.74 -31.92 -9.19
N ILE A 209 -3.98 -32.43 -9.19
CA ILE A 209 -5.19 -31.62 -9.35
C ILE A 209 -5.31 -30.61 -8.20
N VAL A 210 -5.11 -31.00 -6.95
CA VAL A 210 -5.14 -30.08 -5.80
C VAL A 210 -4.06 -29.00 -5.92
N SER A 211 -2.86 -29.35 -6.37
CA SER A 211 -1.76 -28.39 -6.53
C SER A 211 -2.01 -27.39 -7.66
N VAL A 212 -2.58 -27.85 -8.79
CA VAL A 212 -2.98 -26.99 -9.91
C VAL A 212 -4.14 -26.07 -9.49
N THR A 213 -5.15 -26.61 -8.80
CA THR A 213 -6.28 -25.82 -8.30
C THR A 213 -5.84 -24.79 -7.27
N ALA A 214 -4.95 -25.14 -6.34
CA ALA A 214 -4.39 -24.20 -5.37
C ALA A 214 -3.54 -23.11 -6.05
N THR A 215 -2.81 -23.45 -7.10
CA THR A 215 -2.04 -22.51 -7.92
C THR A 215 -2.95 -21.53 -8.67
N VAL A 216 -3.99 -22.05 -9.33
CA VAL A 216 -4.97 -21.22 -10.06
C VAL A 216 -5.74 -20.33 -9.08
N ALA A 217 -6.15 -20.86 -7.92
CA ALA A 217 -6.77 -20.07 -6.86
C ALA A 217 -5.83 -18.97 -6.35
N PHE A 218 -4.55 -19.27 -6.09
CA PHE A 218 -3.57 -18.26 -5.68
C PHE A 218 -3.33 -17.20 -6.76
N ALA A 219 -3.25 -17.58 -8.02
CA ALA A 219 -3.11 -16.64 -9.14
C ALA A 219 -4.35 -15.73 -9.30
N LEU A 220 -5.55 -16.29 -9.19
CA LEU A 220 -6.81 -15.54 -9.25
C LEU A 220 -6.99 -14.61 -8.04
N VAL A 221 -6.52 -14.99 -6.85
CA VAL A 221 -6.57 -14.16 -5.65
C VAL A 221 -5.50 -13.05 -5.67
N THR A 222 -4.34 -13.31 -6.28
CA THR A 222 -3.24 -12.32 -6.34
C THR A 222 -3.32 -11.38 -7.54
N ALA A 223 -4.05 -11.72 -8.61
CA ALA A 223 -4.21 -10.84 -9.76
C ALA A 223 -4.88 -9.48 -9.43
N PRO A 224 -5.98 -9.42 -8.64
CA PRO A 224 -6.58 -8.15 -8.22
C PRO A 224 -5.67 -7.32 -7.30
N LEU A 225 -4.79 -7.97 -6.52
CA LEU A 225 -3.79 -7.31 -5.69
C LEU A 225 -2.65 -6.68 -6.52
N ARG A 226 -2.56 -7.01 -7.83
CA ARG A 226 -1.52 -6.53 -8.76
C ARG A 226 -2.00 -5.48 -9.74
N GLU A 227 -3.30 -5.41 -10.03
CA GLU A 227 -3.87 -4.37 -10.90
C GLU A 227 -3.83 -2.95 -10.30
N GLY A 228 -3.29 -2.79 -9.07
CA GLY A 228 -3.27 -1.53 -8.33
C GLY A 228 -1.92 -0.82 -8.21
N SER A 229 -0.79 -1.28 -8.77
CA SER A 229 0.45 -0.50 -8.68
C SER A 229 0.38 0.70 -9.62
N THR A 230 -0.18 1.80 -9.14
CA THR A 230 -0.17 3.10 -9.82
C THR A 230 1.27 3.48 -10.09
N VAL A 231 1.63 3.58 -11.37
CA VAL A 231 2.97 3.99 -11.80
C VAL A 231 2.97 5.50 -11.93
N VAL A 232 3.90 6.14 -11.23
CA VAL A 232 4.17 7.56 -11.41
C VAL A 232 4.86 7.72 -12.77
N ASP A 233 4.22 8.41 -13.70
CA ASP A 233 4.76 8.63 -15.05
C ASP A 233 5.63 9.90 -15.14
N ASP A 234 6.29 10.09 -16.29
CA ASP A 234 7.22 11.20 -16.55
C ASP A 234 6.57 12.60 -16.49
N PHE A 235 5.25 12.71 -16.42
CA PHE A 235 4.57 13.98 -16.19
C PHE A 235 4.92 14.55 -14.82
N TYR A 236 4.97 13.69 -13.82
CA TYR A 236 5.11 14.07 -12.42
C TYR A 236 6.57 14.30 -11.99
N ALA A 237 7.51 13.87 -12.83
CA ALA A 237 8.92 14.15 -12.63
C ALA A 237 9.21 15.64 -12.87
N ALA A 238 9.44 16.37 -11.78
CA ALA A 238 9.80 17.78 -11.86
C ALA A 238 11.14 17.97 -12.61
N PRO A 239 11.25 18.97 -13.50
CA PRO A 239 12.51 19.27 -14.17
C PRO A 239 13.55 19.76 -13.16
N ARG A 240 14.85 19.63 -13.50
CA ARG A 240 15.96 20.05 -12.62
C ARG A 240 15.89 21.53 -12.23
N SER A 241 15.36 22.36 -13.11
CA SER A 241 15.10 23.77 -12.87
C SER A 241 13.59 24.02 -12.92
N ILE A 242 13.01 24.42 -11.80
CA ILE A 242 11.63 24.89 -11.68
C ILE A 242 11.64 26.40 -11.40
N PRO A 243 10.55 27.13 -11.69
CA PRO A 243 10.40 28.52 -11.27
C PRO A 243 10.68 28.71 -9.77
N HIS A 244 11.30 29.83 -9.41
CA HIS A 244 11.62 30.16 -8.01
C HIS A 244 10.46 30.83 -7.27
N GLU A 245 9.38 31.14 -7.97
CA GLU A 245 8.16 31.70 -7.40
C GLU A 245 7.14 30.58 -7.18
N PRO A 246 6.45 30.52 -6.03
CA PRO A 246 5.29 29.65 -5.84
C PRO A 246 4.14 30.02 -6.78
N GLY A 247 3.27 29.05 -7.08
CA GLY A 247 2.07 29.23 -7.89
C GLY A 247 2.31 29.34 -9.39
N ARG A 248 3.47 28.92 -9.89
CA ARG A 248 3.81 28.94 -11.31
C ARG A 248 3.51 27.61 -11.97
N LEU A 249 2.86 27.67 -13.13
CA LEU A 249 2.63 26.48 -13.96
C LEU A 249 3.94 25.99 -14.58
N ILE A 250 4.29 24.73 -14.33
CA ILE A 250 5.45 24.06 -14.94
C ILE A 250 5.01 23.30 -16.19
N ARG A 251 3.90 22.57 -16.10
CA ARG A 251 3.35 21.76 -17.20
C ARG A 251 1.85 21.62 -17.04
N ALA A 252 1.13 21.59 -18.16
CA ALA A 252 -0.27 21.18 -18.23
C ALA A 252 -0.46 20.23 -19.41
N GLU A 253 -1.18 19.13 -19.19
CA GLU A 253 -1.52 18.17 -20.24
C GLU A 253 -3.00 17.83 -20.17
N PRO A 254 -3.70 17.62 -21.31
CA PRO A 254 -5.07 17.16 -21.31
C PRO A 254 -5.24 15.88 -20.49
N PHE A 255 -6.32 15.83 -19.70
CA PHE A 255 -6.66 14.71 -18.85
C PHE A 255 -8.06 14.21 -19.18
N THR A 256 -8.23 12.90 -19.36
CA THR A 256 -9.49 12.30 -19.84
C THR A 256 -10.04 11.22 -18.91
N ARG A 257 -9.25 10.76 -17.94
CA ARG A 257 -9.62 9.62 -17.10
C ARG A 257 -10.72 10.01 -16.11
N ASP A 258 -11.85 9.31 -16.17
CA ASP A 258 -13.02 9.50 -15.30
C ASP A 258 -13.58 10.94 -15.30
N VAL A 259 -13.27 11.72 -16.34
CA VAL A 259 -13.77 13.10 -16.49
C VAL A 259 -15.24 13.04 -16.90
N PRO A 260 -16.16 13.75 -16.22
CA PRO A 260 -17.57 13.78 -16.61
C PRO A 260 -17.79 14.26 -18.04
N ASP A 261 -18.84 13.76 -18.69
CA ASP A 261 -19.28 14.28 -20.00
C ASP A 261 -19.50 15.79 -19.94
N LYS A 262 -19.15 16.48 -21.04
CA LYS A 262 -19.23 17.95 -21.16
C LYS A 262 -18.31 18.70 -20.20
N ALA A 263 -17.17 18.12 -19.87
CA ALA A 263 -16.12 18.77 -19.11
C ALA A 263 -14.75 18.56 -19.78
N VAL A 264 -13.90 19.57 -19.69
CA VAL A 264 -12.51 19.52 -20.12
C VAL A 264 -11.63 19.51 -18.89
N ALA A 265 -10.60 18.67 -18.88
CA ALA A 265 -9.67 18.60 -17.76
C ALA A 265 -8.21 18.62 -18.20
N TRP A 266 -7.37 19.07 -17.29
CA TRP A 266 -5.92 19.02 -17.38
C TRP A 266 -5.35 18.43 -16.11
N ARG A 267 -4.26 17.66 -16.25
CA ARG A 267 -3.33 17.45 -15.16
C ARG A 267 -2.29 18.55 -15.19
N ILE A 268 -1.92 19.06 -14.03
CA ILE A 268 -0.96 20.17 -13.88
C ILE A 268 0.20 19.74 -13.00
N LEU A 269 1.37 20.31 -13.30
CA LEU A 269 2.54 20.32 -12.44
C LEU A 269 2.87 21.80 -12.17
N TYR A 270 3.03 22.19 -10.92
CA TYR A 270 3.20 23.58 -10.53
C TYR A 270 4.12 23.73 -9.32
N THR A 271 4.63 24.94 -9.11
CA THR A 271 5.48 25.27 -7.96
C THR A 271 4.65 25.65 -6.74
N THR A 272 5.10 25.29 -5.54
CA THR A 272 4.50 25.70 -4.27
C THR A 272 5.55 25.78 -3.17
N THR A 273 5.17 26.18 -1.97
CA THR A 273 6.07 26.36 -0.82
C THR A 273 6.00 25.15 0.11
N GLY A 274 7.16 24.53 0.36
CA GLY A 274 7.31 23.41 1.30
C GLY A 274 7.35 23.83 2.76
N VAL A 275 7.33 22.84 3.66
CA VAL A 275 7.41 23.02 5.12
C VAL A 275 8.68 23.77 5.55
N ASP A 276 9.75 23.68 4.76
CA ASP A 276 11.03 24.36 4.97
C ASP A 276 11.10 25.77 4.33
N GLY A 277 9.97 26.29 3.83
CA GLY A 277 9.89 27.56 3.12
C GLY A 277 10.51 27.55 1.71
N ARG A 278 10.98 26.40 1.24
CA ARG A 278 11.60 26.27 -0.09
C ARG A 278 10.56 25.92 -1.14
N VAL A 279 10.78 26.39 -2.36
CA VAL A 279 9.92 26.04 -3.49
C VAL A 279 10.07 24.56 -3.85
N ARG A 280 8.93 23.89 -4.02
CA ARG A 280 8.77 22.48 -4.41
C ARG A 280 7.82 22.37 -5.58
N ALA A 281 7.86 21.26 -6.29
CA ALA A 281 6.81 20.93 -7.25
C ALA A 281 5.69 20.14 -6.56
N ALA A 282 4.46 20.36 -7.01
CA ALA A 282 3.29 19.55 -6.70
C ALA A 282 2.47 19.36 -7.99
N SER A 283 1.61 18.34 -8.01
CA SER A 283 0.69 18.10 -9.13
C SER A 283 -0.76 18.34 -8.73
N GLY A 284 -1.67 18.31 -9.70
CA GLY A 284 -3.09 18.40 -9.46
C GLY A 284 -3.92 18.24 -10.73
N LEU A 285 -5.23 18.39 -10.61
CA LEU A 285 -6.19 18.41 -11.70
C LEU A 285 -6.91 19.76 -11.78
N VAL A 286 -7.20 20.19 -13.00
CA VAL A 286 -8.08 21.33 -13.31
C VAL A 286 -9.21 20.79 -14.17
N VAL A 287 -10.46 21.00 -13.77
CA VAL A 287 -11.65 20.53 -14.50
C VAL A 287 -12.60 21.69 -14.69
N VAL A 288 -13.03 21.93 -15.93
CA VAL A 288 -13.94 23.02 -16.27
C VAL A 288 -15.15 22.50 -17.06
N PRO A 289 -16.33 23.12 -16.92
CA PRO A 289 -17.45 22.84 -17.82
C PRO A 289 -17.08 23.21 -19.28
N GLU A 290 -17.57 22.43 -20.24
CA GLU A 290 -17.49 22.79 -21.66
C GLU A 290 -18.41 23.98 -22.00
N GLY A 291 -18.02 24.74 -23.02
CA GLY A 291 -18.93 25.71 -23.64
C GLY A 291 -18.98 27.08 -22.97
N ALA A 292 -17.89 27.51 -22.32
CA ALA A 292 -17.76 28.91 -21.86
C ALA A 292 -18.00 29.87 -23.03
N LYS A 293 -18.88 30.86 -22.85
CA LYS A 293 -19.12 31.89 -23.86
C LYS A 293 -17.92 32.84 -23.93
N PRO A 294 -17.65 33.48 -25.08
CA PRO A 294 -16.61 34.50 -25.16
C PRO A 294 -16.77 35.57 -24.06
N GLY A 295 -15.74 35.72 -23.22
CA GLY A 295 -15.73 36.68 -22.10
C GLY A 295 -16.28 36.14 -20.78
N GLU A 296 -16.89 34.96 -20.77
CA GLU A 296 -17.30 34.27 -19.54
C GLU A 296 -16.08 33.64 -18.87
N ARG A 297 -16.05 33.64 -17.54
CA ARG A 297 -14.99 33.01 -16.75
C ARG A 297 -15.60 32.21 -15.62
N TRP A 298 -15.16 30.97 -15.45
CA TRP A 298 -15.70 30.08 -14.44
C TRP A 298 -15.24 30.49 -13.03
N PRO A 299 -16.16 30.73 -12.07
CA PRO A 299 -15.82 30.75 -10.65
C PRO A 299 -15.15 29.44 -10.24
N VAL A 300 -14.21 29.51 -9.30
CA VAL A 300 -13.36 28.36 -8.94
C VAL A 300 -13.77 27.77 -7.60
N ILE A 301 -14.02 26.46 -7.59
CA ILE A 301 -13.96 25.63 -6.39
C ILE A 301 -12.53 25.11 -6.26
N ASP A 302 -11.82 25.58 -5.23
CA ASP A 302 -10.53 25.03 -4.85
C ASP A 302 -10.76 23.83 -3.92
N TRP A 303 -10.73 22.62 -4.49
CA TRP A 303 -11.04 21.38 -3.81
C TRP A 303 -9.80 20.75 -3.17
N ASN A 304 -9.82 20.70 -1.84
CA ASN A 304 -8.82 20.05 -1.00
C ASN A 304 -9.28 18.63 -0.66
N HIS A 305 -8.60 17.64 -1.22
CA HIS A 305 -9.04 16.25 -1.13
C HIS A 305 -8.87 15.62 0.25
N SER A 306 -9.64 14.56 0.49
CA SER A 306 -9.53 13.69 1.67
C SER A 306 -8.23 12.91 1.67
N THR A 307 -7.87 12.27 2.78
CA THR A 307 -6.69 11.39 2.84
C THR A 307 -6.74 10.35 1.73
N THR A 308 -5.68 10.25 0.93
CA THR A 308 -5.50 9.16 -0.06
C THR A 308 -4.37 8.22 0.33
N GLY A 309 -3.34 8.72 1.01
CA GLY A 309 -2.19 7.96 1.48
C GLY A 309 -1.01 8.88 1.76
N PHE A 310 0.18 8.29 1.92
CA PHE A 310 1.43 9.03 2.12
C PHE A 310 2.43 8.84 0.97
N ALA A 311 2.43 7.69 0.32
CA ALA A 311 3.35 7.39 -0.77
C ALA A 311 3.04 8.20 -2.04
N GLU A 312 4.07 8.44 -2.85
CA GLU A 312 3.98 9.24 -4.09
C GLU A 312 2.86 8.76 -5.03
N HIS A 313 2.70 7.44 -5.17
CA HIS A 313 1.69 6.84 -6.03
C HIS A 313 0.23 7.02 -5.53
N CYS A 314 0.04 7.54 -4.30
CA CYS A 314 -1.27 7.79 -3.72
C CYS A 314 -1.90 9.13 -4.15
N ALA A 315 -1.28 9.89 -5.04
CA ALA A 315 -1.94 11.08 -5.60
C ALA A 315 -3.30 10.72 -6.24
N PRO A 316 -4.37 11.48 -5.96
CA PRO A 316 -5.64 11.30 -6.64
C PRO A 316 -5.50 11.33 -8.16
N SER A 317 -4.71 12.25 -8.71
CA SER A 317 -4.45 12.39 -10.15
C SER A 317 -3.83 11.15 -10.80
N LEU A 318 -3.30 10.19 -10.03
CA LEU A 318 -2.73 8.90 -10.47
C LEU A 318 -3.73 7.74 -10.32
N GLN A 319 -4.81 7.89 -9.56
CA GLN A 319 -5.78 6.82 -9.30
C GLN A 319 -6.72 6.55 -10.47
N ALA A 320 -7.15 5.28 -10.62
CA ALA A 320 -8.09 4.88 -11.67
C ALA A 320 -9.41 5.69 -11.64
N ARG A 321 -9.86 6.08 -10.44
CA ARG A 321 -11.02 6.96 -10.21
C ARG A 321 -10.57 8.19 -9.41
N PRO A 322 -9.95 9.19 -10.05
CA PRO A 322 -9.27 10.30 -9.38
C PRO A 322 -10.22 11.08 -8.46
N PHE A 323 -11.41 11.45 -8.95
CA PHE A 323 -12.37 12.25 -8.19
C PHE A 323 -12.99 11.49 -7.01
N TRP A 324 -13.26 10.20 -7.20
CA TRP A 324 -13.73 9.33 -6.12
C TRP A 324 -12.65 9.16 -5.05
N SER A 325 -11.40 8.89 -5.45
CA SER A 325 -10.29 8.77 -4.51
C SER A 325 -10.02 10.06 -3.73
N ALA A 326 -10.26 11.21 -4.36
CA ALA A 326 -10.16 12.52 -3.73
C ALA A 326 -11.31 12.86 -2.77
N GLY A 327 -12.36 12.03 -2.68
CA GLY A 327 -13.57 12.32 -1.91
C GLY A 327 -14.51 13.32 -2.58
N LEU A 328 -14.30 13.68 -3.85
CA LEU A 328 -15.16 14.57 -4.64
C LEU A 328 -16.28 13.78 -5.36
N TYR A 329 -17.10 13.08 -4.58
CA TYR A 329 -18.23 12.31 -5.13
C TYR A 329 -19.25 13.15 -5.93
N PRO A 330 -19.58 14.40 -5.54
CA PRO A 330 -20.59 15.18 -6.25
C PRO A 330 -20.05 16.01 -7.43
N ILE A 331 -18.92 15.64 -8.05
CA ILE A 331 -18.29 16.42 -9.14
C ILE A 331 -19.27 16.86 -10.24
N LYS A 332 -20.18 15.98 -10.67
CA LYS A 332 -21.18 16.29 -11.71
C LYS A 332 -22.16 17.37 -11.28
N LYS A 333 -22.50 17.44 -9.98
CA LYS A 333 -23.36 18.50 -9.43
C LYS A 333 -22.61 19.82 -9.42
N VAL A 334 -21.35 19.82 -8.95
CA VAL A 334 -20.50 21.01 -8.91
C VAL A 334 -20.29 21.61 -10.30
N LEU A 335 -19.95 20.80 -11.30
CA LEU A 335 -19.75 21.27 -12.68
C LEU A 335 -21.05 21.82 -13.31
N LYS A 336 -22.21 21.29 -12.91
CA LYS A 336 -23.52 21.75 -13.40
C LYS A 336 -23.86 23.18 -12.94
N GLU A 337 -23.29 23.62 -11.83
CA GLU A 337 -23.42 25.01 -11.35
C GLU A 337 -22.58 26.00 -12.16
N GLY A 338 -21.83 25.53 -13.17
CA GLY A 338 -20.94 26.39 -13.95
C GLY A 338 -19.69 26.78 -13.16
N TRP A 339 -19.21 25.92 -12.27
CA TRP A 339 -17.98 26.16 -11.52
C TRP A 339 -16.85 25.29 -12.03
N ALA A 340 -15.66 25.87 -12.15
CA ALA A 340 -14.43 25.14 -12.37
C ALA A 340 -13.96 24.52 -11.05
N ILE A 341 -13.27 23.39 -11.14
CA ILE A 341 -12.66 22.71 -9.99
C ILE A 341 -11.15 22.69 -10.21
N VAL A 342 -10.42 23.21 -9.24
CA VAL A 342 -8.96 23.04 -9.14
C VAL A 342 -8.71 22.16 -7.93
N MET A 343 -7.95 21.08 -8.12
CA MET A 343 -7.67 20.10 -7.08
C MET A 343 -6.17 19.82 -7.06
N THR A 344 -5.49 20.27 -6.02
CA THR A 344 -4.10 19.89 -5.76
C THR A 344 -4.00 18.42 -5.37
N ASP A 345 -2.93 17.70 -5.73
CA ASP A 345 -2.59 16.42 -5.11
C ASP A 345 -1.82 16.61 -3.79
N TYR A 346 -1.39 17.83 -3.47
CA TYR A 346 -0.39 18.18 -2.46
C TYR A 346 1.06 17.77 -2.79
N ILE A 347 2.00 18.36 -2.04
CA ILE A 347 3.42 18.02 -2.09
C ILE A 347 3.61 16.55 -1.72
N GLY A 348 4.50 15.84 -2.40
CA GLY A 348 4.89 14.46 -2.07
C GLY A 348 3.89 13.39 -2.52
N LEU A 349 2.74 13.80 -3.05
CA LEU A 349 1.82 12.94 -3.77
C LEU A 349 1.96 13.28 -5.26
N GLY A 350 2.19 12.25 -6.07
CA GLY A 350 2.54 12.34 -7.48
C GLY A 350 3.98 12.81 -7.70
N THR A 351 4.47 13.72 -6.88
CA THR A 351 5.79 14.35 -6.98
C THR A 351 6.75 13.91 -5.87
N ALA A 352 8.05 14.05 -6.12
CA ALA A 352 9.08 13.62 -5.18
C ALA A 352 9.06 14.39 -3.84
N GLY A 353 9.38 13.67 -2.76
CA GLY A 353 9.50 14.19 -1.41
C GLY A 353 8.44 13.62 -0.47
N PRO A 354 8.59 13.76 0.85
CA PRO A 354 7.58 13.26 1.77
C PRO A 354 6.31 14.10 1.64
N HIS A 355 5.15 13.44 1.59
CA HIS A 355 3.86 14.12 1.72
C HIS A 355 3.72 14.69 3.14
N PRO A 356 3.54 16.01 3.31
CA PRO A 356 3.39 16.62 4.64
C PRO A 356 1.95 16.43 5.14
N TYR A 357 1.57 15.18 5.40
CA TYR A 357 0.24 14.79 5.86
C TYR A 357 -0.11 15.43 7.21
N LEU A 358 -1.24 16.16 7.25
CA LEU A 358 -1.69 17.01 8.36
C LEU A 358 -0.79 18.23 8.67
N PHE A 359 -0.03 18.72 7.68
CA PHE A 359 0.69 19.99 7.80
C PHE A 359 -0.11 21.11 7.17
N GLY A 360 -0.78 21.89 8.02
CA GLY A 360 -1.76 22.87 7.58
C GLY A 360 -1.24 23.91 6.60
N GLU A 361 -0.13 24.55 6.95
CA GLU A 361 0.48 25.62 6.16
C GLU A 361 0.96 25.12 4.78
N ALA A 362 1.65 23.98 4.73
CA ALA A 362 2.11 23.41 3.47
C ALA A 362 0.97 22.95 2.56
N SER A 363 -0.10 22.36 3.11
CA SER A 363 -1.30 22.01 2.35
C SER A 363 -2.03 23.26 1.83
N ALA A 364 -2.11 24.32 2.63
CA ALA A 364 -2.72 25.59 2.23
C ALA A 364 -1.96 26.26 1.08
N TYR A 365 -0.63 26.28 1.14
CA TYR A 365 0.19 26.80 0.05
C TYR A 365 -0.01 26.00 -1.22
N ALA A 366 0.03 24.67 -1.15
CA ALA A 366 -0.22 23.81 -2.31
C ALA A 366 -1.61 24.07 -2.93
N SER A 367 -2.65 24.23 -2.11
CA SER A 367 -4.01 24.55 -2.56
C SER A 367 -4.08 25.89 -3.32
N LEU A 368 -3.63 26.97 -2.68
CA LEU A 368 -3.71 28.32 -3.24
C LEU A 368 -2.82 28.47 -4.49
N ASP A 369 -1.65 27.84 -4.48
CA ASP A 369 -0.72 27.84 -5.61
C ASP A 369 -1.22 26.99 -6.79
N ALA A 370 -1.99 25.92 -6.54
CA ALA A 370 -2.65 25.20 -7.62
C ALA A 370 -3.66 26.11 -8.34
N VAL A 371 -4.41 26.93 -7.62
CA VAL A 371 -5.34 27.92 -8.22
C VAL A 371 -4.59 28.97 -9.03
N ARG A 372 -3.45 29.48 -8.53
CA ARG A 372 -2.58 30.40 -9.27
C ARG A 372 -2.10 29.78 -10.58
N ALA A 373 -1.54 28.59 -10.52
CA ALA A 373 -1.00 27.90 -11.68
C ALA A 373 -2.10 27.52 -12.69
N ALA A 374 -3.27 27.09 -12.22
CA ALA A 374 -4.41 26.75 -13.07
C ALA A 374 -4.90 27.96 -13.89
N ARG A 375 -4.76 29.19 -13.38
CA ARG A 375 -5.11 30.42 -14.11
C ARG A 375 -4.16 30.73 -15.26
N GLU A 376 -2.97 30.13 -15.30
CA GLU A 376 -2.07 30.23 -16.44
C GLU A 376 -2.52 29.38 -17.64
N ILE A 377 -3.49 28.47 -17.44
CA ILE A 377 -4.14 27.72 -18.53
C ILE A 377 -5.22 28.62 -19.14
N GLY A 378 -4.88 29.30 -20.25
CA GLY A 378 -5.78 30.23 -20.92
C GLY A 378 -7.11 29.59 -21.34
N GLU A 379 -7.06 28.33 -21.79
CA GLU A 379 -8.21 27.52 -22.20
C GLU A 379 -9.18 27.20 -21.06
N ALA A 380 -8.71 27.21 -19.80
CA ALA A 380 -9.55 26.94 -18.65
C ALA A 380 -10.46 28.14 -18.28
N GLN A 381 -10.14 29.35 -18.75
CA GLN A 381 -10.95 30.57 -18.56
C GLN A 381 -11.38 30.79 -17.09
N LEU A 382 -10.47 30.61 -16.14
CA LEU A 382 -10.80 30.73 -14.72
C LEU A 382 -11.00 32.21 -14.31
N SER A 383 -11.94 32.42 -13.39
CA SER A 383 -12.18 33.70 -12.70
C SER A 383 -11.24 33.86 -11.51
N SER A 384 -11.15 35.10 -10.99
CA SER A 384 -10.45 35.36 -9.73
C SER A 384 -11.25 34.94 -8.49
N SER A 385 -12.58 34.85 -8.60
CA SER A 385 -13.46 34.48 -7.48
C SER A 385 -13.34 33.00 -7.18
N THR A 386 -12.91 32.68 -5.95
CA THR A 386 -12.66 31.32 -5.49
C THR A 386 -13.44 31.04 -4.21
N VAL A 387 -14.01 29.85 -4.08
CA VAL A 387 -14.48 29.29 -2.80
C VAL A 387 -13.69 28.02 -2.54
N ILE A 388 -13.14 27.90 -1.33
CA ILE A 388 -12.29 26.76 -0.97
C ILE A 388 -13.19 25.70 -0.34
N TRP A 389 -13.15 24.49 -0.88
CA TRP A 389 -13.83 23.33 -0.34
C TRP A 389 -12.82 22.30 0.14
N GLY A 390 -13.15 21.52 1.17
CA GLY A 390 -12.32 20.36 1.51
C GLY A 390 -12.97 19.42 2.51
N HIS A 391 -12.58 18.14 2.45
CA HIS A 391 -13.12 17.09 3.33
C HIS A 391 -12.03 16.36 4.11
N SER A 392 -12.27 15.99 5.36
CA SER A 392 -11.33 15.23 6.21
C SER A 392 -9.98 15.97 6.38
N GLN A 393 -8.83 15.36 6.02
CA GLN A 393 -7.55 16.07 5.90
C GLN A 393 -7.68 17.36 5.07
N GLY A 394 -8.34 17.27 3.91
CA GLY A 394 -8.57 18.42 3.04
C GLY A 394 -9.48 19.47 3.66
N GLY A 395 -10.35 19.09 4.60
CA GLY A 395 -11.12 20.04 5.39
C GLY A 395 -10.22 20.89 6.28
N ALA A 396 -9.20 20.28 6.91
CA ALA A 396 -8.19 21.02 7.66
C ALA A 396 -7.33 21.91 6.73
N ALA A 397 -6.95 21.41 5.56
CA ALA A 397 -6.24 22.19 4.54
C ALA A 397 -7.07 23.40 4.07
N ALA A 398 -8.38 23.24 3.86
CA ALA A 398 -9.28 24.32 3.48
C ALA A 398 -9.38 25.41 4.58
N LEU A 399 -9.40 25.02 5.86
CA LEU A 399 -9.37 25.97 6.98
C LEU A 399 -8.08 26.79 6.99
N TRP A 400 -6.93 26.12 6.82
CA TRP A 400 -5.62 26.79 6.73
C TRP A 400 -5.50 27.69 5.49
N ALA A 401 -5.94 27.22 4.32
CA ALA A 401 -5.95 27.98 3.08
C ALA A 401 -6.81 29.24 3.20
N GLY A 402 -7.97 29.13 3.83
CA GLY A 402 -8.84 30.27 4.16
C GLY A 402 -8.13 31.34 5.00
N ALA A 403 -7.46 30.91 6.08
CA ALA A 403 -6.76 31.81 6.99
C ALA A 403 -5.53 32.47 6.36
N LEU A 404 -4.83 31.77 5.47
CA LEU A 404 -3.59 32.25 4.83
C LEU A 404 -3.84 32.97 3.51
N ALA A 405 -5.01 32.83 2.88
CA ALA A 405 -5.28 33.36 1.55
C ALA A 405 -4.94 34.85 1.41
N ARG A 406 -5.33 35.70 2.37
CA ARG A 406 -5.11 37.15 2.26
C ARG A 406 -3.63 37.54 2.35
N SER A 407 -2.84 36.85 3.18
CA SER A 407 -1.42 37.16 3.39
C SER A 407 -0.52 36.49 2.35
N TYR A 408 -0.88 35.29 1.91
CA TYR A 408 -0.07 34.48 0.99
C TYR A 408 -0.46 34.63 -0.48
N ALA A 409 -1.78 34.65 -0.78
CA ALA A 409 -2.32 34.67 -2.13
C ALA A 409 -3.51 35.64 -2.32
N PRO A 410 -3.32 36.95 -2.08
CA PRO A 410 -4.41 37.94 -2.13
C PRO A 410 -5.12 38.04 -3.48
N GLU A 411 -4.46 37.66 -4.57
CA GLU A 411 -5.02 37.59 -5.91
C GLU A 411 -5.93 36.38 -6.15
N VAL A 412 -5.82 35.32 -5.33
CA VAL A 412 -6.81 34.25 -5.23
C VAL A 412 -7.93 34.83 -4.34
N TRP A 413 -8.91 35.49 -4.97
CA TRP A 413 -9.98 36.17 -4.25
C TRP A 413 -10.94 35.17 -3.59
N VAL A 414 -10.54 34.70 -2.41
CA VAL A 414 -11.31 33.74 -1.60
C VAL A 414 -12.54 34.43 -1.04
N ARG A 415 -13.70 34.06 -1.58
CA ARG A 415 -15.02 34.54 -1.16
C ARG A 415 -15.48 33.89 0.12
N ALA A 416 -15.19 32.61 0.28
CA ALA A 416 -15.64 31.79 1.41
C ALA A 416 -14.90 30.45 1.47
N VAL A 417 -15.10 29.74 2.59
CA VAL A 417 -14.54 28.41 2.85
C VAL A 417 -15.65 27.46 3.28
N ALA A 418 -15.73 26.27 2.68
CA ALA A 418 -16.62 25.19 3.09
C ALA A 418 -15.78 23.97 3.49
N ALA A 419 -15.74 23.67 4.79
CA ALA A 419 -14.98 22.55 5.34
C ALA A 419 -15.94 21.45 5.79
N PHE A 420 -15.67 20.21 5.38
CA PHE A 420 -16.51 19.05 5.65
C PHE A 420 -15.75 18.04 6.50
N ALA A 421 -16.30 17.67 7.66
CA ALA A 421 -15.67 16.80 8.66
C ALA A 421 -14.15 17.04 8.81
N PRO A 422 -13.70 18.29 9.03
CA PRO A 422 -12.29 18.63 8.93
C PRO A 422 -11.48 17.96 10.05
N ALA A 423 -10.33 17.41 9.72
CA ALA A 423 -9.32 16.92 10.67
C ALA A 423 -8.63 18.08 11.43
N SER A 424 -9.44 18.88 12.12
CA SER A 424 -9.11 20.23 12.59
C SER A 424 -8.18 20.29 13.81
N ASP A 425 -8.03 19.16 14.51
CA ASP A 425 -7.23 19.09 15.73
C ASP A 425 -6.37 17.81 15.75
N PRO A 426 -5.16 17.85 15.17
CA PRO A 426 -4.24 16.71 15.16
C PRO A 426 -3.85 16.21 16.56
N THR A 427 -3.93 17.07 17.57
CA THR A 427 -3.68 16.68 18.97
C THR A 427 -4.84 15.85 19.50
N ALA A 428 -6.08 16.28 19.28
CA ALA A 428 -7.25 15.48 19.67
C ALA A 428 -7.32 14.15 18.89
N LEU A 429 -6.93 14.15 17.62
CA LEU A 429 -6.86 12.93 16.80
C LEU A 429 -5.85 11.92 17.35
N VAL A 430 -4.66 12.37 17.77
CA VAL A 430 -3.63 11.45 18.28
C VAL A 430 -4.04 10.79 19.60
N ASP A 431 -4.79 11.50 20.44
CA ASP A 431 -5.29 10.99 21.72
C ASP A 431 -6.37 9.90 21.55
N HIS A 432 -7.06 9.88 20.40
CA HIS A 432 -8.17 8.96 20.13
C HIS A 432 -7.86 7.93 19.03
N VAL A 433 -6.58 7.73 18.67
CA VAL A 433 -6.17 6.78 17.62
C VAL A 433 -6.72 5.37 17.84
N GLY A 434 -6.82 4.93 19.10
CA GLY A 434 -7.37 3.61 19.45
C GLY A 434 -8.89 3.49 19.33
N ASP A 435 -9.61 4.61 19.44
CA ASP A 435 -11.08 4.66 19.41
C ASP A 435 -11.62 4.90 17.99
N VAL A 436 -10.78 5.44 17.10
CA VAL A 436 -11.12 5.77 15.72
C VAL A 436 -11.07 4.53 14.83
N GLN A 437 -12.12 4.31 14.03
CA GLN A 437 -12.15 3.22 13.06
C GLN A 437 -11.02 3.39 12.04
N GLY A 438 -10.10 2.42 11.98
CA GLY A 438 -8.92 2.51 11.10
C GLY A 438 -7.89 3.54 11.57
N GLY A 439 -7.94 4.02 12.82
CA GLY A 439 -7.03 5.02 13.37
C GLY A 439 -5.54 4.69 13.18
N LEU A 440 -5.17 3.41 13.25
CA LEU A 440 -3.78 2.95 12.99
C LEU A 440 -3.29 3.30 11.58
N VAL A 441 -4.17 3.27 10.58
CA VAL A 441 -3.83 3.64 9.19
C VAL A 441 -3.49 5.12 9.11
N PHE A 442 -4.36 5.99 9.64
CA PHE A 442 -4.11 7.44 9.64
C PHE A 442 -2.90 7.81 10.49
N ALA A 443 -2.71 7.13 11.64
CA ALA A 443 -1.53 7.29 12.47
C ALA A 443 -0.25 6.87 11.72
N SER A 444 -0.30 5.85 10.86
CA SER A 444 0.84 5.45 10.04
C SER A 444 1.25 6.53 9.05
N TYR A 445 0.30 7.18 8.37
CA TYR A 445 0.58 8.30 7.44
C TYR A 445 1.10 9.52 8.18
N ALA A 446 0.47 9.90 9.29
CA ALA A 446 0.93 11.02 10.11
C ALA A 446 2.35 10.76 10.62
N PHE A 447 2.60 9.60 11.23
CA PHE A 447 3.92 9.31 11.77
C PHE A 447 5.00 9.23 10.68
N ALA A 448 4.68 8.69 9.51
CA ALA A 448 5.58 8.70 8.35
C ALA A 448 5.90 10.15 7.93
N ALA A 449 4.91 11.04 7.82
CA ALA A 449 5.12 12.44 7.48
C ALA A 449 5.98 13.18 8.52
N PHE A 450 5.58 13.15 9.80
CA PHE A 450 6.30 13.85 10.87
C PHE A 450 7.73 13.33 11.04
N SER A 451 7.97 12.02 10.92
CA SER A 451 9.33 11.46 11.07
C SER A 451 10.24 11.68 9.86
N ASN A 452 9.69 11.82 8.65
CA ASN A 452 10.49 12.18 7.47
C ASN A 452 10.81 13.67 7.42
N ILE A 453 9.98 14.52 8.02
CA ILE A 453 10.13 15.98 7.99
C ILE A 453 10.94 16.49 9.19
N TYR A 454 10.71 15.92 10.39
CA TYR A 454 11.35 16.36 11.62
C TYR A 454 12.34 15.30 12.15
N PRO A 455 13.65 15.60 12.21
CA PRO A 455 14.67 14.62 12.58
C PRO A 455 14.62 14.17 14.04
N ASP A 456 13.98 14.93 14.93
CA ASP A 456 13.80 14.63 16.35
C ASP A 456 12.58 13.72 16.63
N ILE A 457 11.78 13.42 15.62
CA ILE A 457 10.67 12.46 15.64
C ILE A 457 11.10 11.17 14.96
N THR A 458 11.37 10.13 15.74
CA THR A 458 11.92 8.87 15.20
C THR A 458 11.09 7.66 15.61
N TYR A 459 11.02 6.66 14.73
CA TYR A 459 10.33 5.38 15.02
C TYR A 459 10.80 4.73 16.32
N PRO A 460 12.11 4.58 16.61
CA PRO A 460 12.58 3.97 17.86
C PRO A 460 12.13 4.70 19.13
N ARG A 461 11.91 6.02 19.05
CA ARG A 461 11.52 6.83 20.20
C ARG A 461 10.03 6.73 20.52
N TYR A 462 9.18 6.69 19.49
CA TYR A 462 7.74 6.83 19.65
C TYR A 462 6.94 5.57 19.37
N ILE A 463 7.46 4.65 18.54
CA ILE A 463 6.74 3.46 18.10
C ILE A 463 7.37 2.22 18.71
N ARG A 464 6.54 1.34 19.28
CA ARG A 464 7.01 0.06 19.84
C ARG A 464 7.75 -0.75 18.77
N PRO A 465 8.90 -1.40 19.08
CA PRO A 465 9.73 -2.08 18.08
C PRO A 465 8.97 -3.07 17.17
N GLY A 466 8.02 -3.82 17.72
CA GLY A 466 7.19 -4.77 16.96
C GLY A 466 6.25 -4.11 15.94
N MET A 467 5.84 -2.86 16.17
CA MET A 467 4.91 -2.11 15.31
C MET A 467 5.61 -1.27 14.25
N GLN A 468 6.92 -1.05 14.33
CA GLN A 468 7.64 -0.23 13.35
C GLN A 468 7.55 -0.76 11.92
N PRO A 469 7.77 -2.07 11.64
CA PRO A 469 7.64 -2.59 10.29
C PRO A 469 6.20 -2.54 9.78
N VAL A 470 5.22 -2.73 10.68
CA VAL A 470 3.79 -2.67 10.37
C VAL A 470 3.41 -1.25 9.94
N LEU A 471 3.75 -0.24 10.73
CA LEU A 471 3.45 1.16 10.39
C LEU A 471 4.11 1.60 9.10
N LYS A 472 5.38 1.24 8.89
CA LYS A 472 6.08 1.55 7.64
C LYS A 472 5.43 0.89 6.44
N ALA A 473 5.03 -0.38 6.55
CA ALA A 473 4.34 -1.07 5.46
C ALA A 473 2.94 -0.48 5.20
N MET A 474 2.23 -0.06 6.26
CA MET A 474 0.92 0.59 6.15
C MET A 474 1.02 1.96 5.49
N SER A 475 2.05 2.76 5.80
CA SER A 475 2.21 4.10 5.22
C SER A 475 2.50 4.11 3.72
N GLU A 476 3.00 2.99 3.19
CA GLU A 476 3.28 2.82 1.76
C GLU A 476 2.07 2.34 0.94
N ARG A 477 0.89 2.20 1.54
CA ARG A 477 -0.35 1.77 0.86
C ARG A 477 -1.29 2.97 0.71
N CYS A 478 -2.08 3.00 -0.36
CA CYS A 478 -3.10 4.04 -0.58
C CYS A 478 -4.46 3.57 -0.11
N LEU A 479 -5.27 4.43 0.53
CA LEU A 479 -6.59 4.07 1.09
C LEU A 479 -7.55 3.42 0.07
N THR A 480 -7.40 3.74 -1.21
CA THR A 480 -8.25 3.24 -2.30
C THR A 480 -7.77 1.93 -2.93
N ASP A 481 -6.57 1.48 -2.58
CA ASP A 481 -5.97 0.29 -3.19
C ASP A 481 -6.49 -1.01 -2.55
N PRO A 482 -6.64 -2.09 -3.34
CA PRO A 482 -6.93 -3.42 -2.79
C PRO A 482 -5.92 -3.88 -1.73
N SER A 483 -4.69 -3.39 -1.80
CA SER A 483 -3.61 -3.67 -0.86
C SER A 483 -3.93 -3.18 0.57
N MET A 484 -4.86 -2.24 0.75
CA MET A 484 -5.35 -1.82 2.06
C MET A 484 -6.04 -2.92 2.84
N ALA A 485 -6.58 -3.94 2.16
CA ALA A 485 -7.11 -5.12 2.85
C ALA A 485 -6.03 -5.79 3.72
N LEU A 486 -4.76 -5.71 3.32
CA LEU A 486 -3.63 -6.19 4.12
C LEU A 486 -3.41 -5.32 5.36
N SER A 487 -3.55 -3.99 5.26
CA SER A 487 -3.48 -3.10 6.43
C SER A 487 -4.61 -3.38 7.42
N VAL A 488 -5.81 -3.67 6.93
CA VAL A 488 -6.96 -4.05 7.77
C VAL A 488 -6.70 -5.41 8.42
N LEU A 489 -6.16 -6.38 7.69
CA LEU A 489 -5.73 -7.67 8.25
C LEU A 489 -4.62 -7.52 9.29
N ASP A 490 -3.64 -6.64 9.05
CA ASP A 490 -2.57 -6.32 10.00
C ASP A 490 -3.20 -5.78 11.29
N VAL A 491 -4.10 -4.78 11.20
CA VAL A 491 -4.86 -4.21 12.33
C VAL A 491 -5.61 -5.30 13.11
N LEU A 492 -6.36 -6.16 12.42
CA LEU A 492 -7.11 -7.26 13.04
C LEU A 492 -6.19 -8.32 13.65
N GLY A 493 -5.00 -8.54 13.08
CA GLY A 493 -3.98 -9.47 13.59
C GLY A 493 -3.16 -8.92 14.76
N THR A 494 -3.02 -7.60 14.87
CA THR A 494 -2.39 -6.89 16.00
C THR A 494 -3.35 -6.58 17.13
N SER A 495 -4.63 -6.95 17.02
CA SER A 495 -5.68 -6.77 18.05
C SER A 495 -5.38 -7.40 19.44
N ALA A 496 -4.22 -8.04 19.60
CA ALA A 496 -3.71 -8.54 20.88
C ALA A 496 -2.82 -7.54 21.66
N ASP A 497 -2.36 -6.43 21.05
CA ASP A 497 -1.63 -5.34 21.74
C ASP A 497 -2.08 -3.96 21.19
N PRO A 498 -3.00 -3.26 21.86
CA PRO A 498 -3.62 -2.03 21.35
C PRO A 498 -2.70 -0.80 21.40
N ASP A 499 -1.56 -0.88 22.08
CA ASP A 499 -0.70 0.27 22.30
C ASP A 499 0.35 0.44 21.20
N LEU A 500 0.04 1.28 20.22
CA LEU A 500 0.97 1.67 19.16
C LEU A 500 2.26 2.33 19.70
N PHE A 501 2.08 3.26 20.63
CA PHE A 501 3.13 4.18 21.03
C PHE A 501 3.93 3.63 22.23
N SER A 502 5.24 3.83 22.21
CA SER A 502 6.14 3.54 23.34
C SER A 502 6.25 4.73 24.30
N THR A 503 5.95 5.93 23.82
CA THR A 503 5.87 7.17 24.60
C THR A 503 4.58 7.88 24.22
N ASN A 504 3.92 8.58 25.15
CA ASN A 504 2.71 9.32 24.83
C ASN A 504 2.98 10.37 23.71
N PRO A 505 2.30 10.26 22.55
CA PRO A 505 2.57 11.09 21.38
C PRO A 505 2.09 12.55 21.52
N ALA A 506 1.20 12.84 22.47
CA ALA A 506 0.71 14.21 22.74
C ALA A 506 1.76 15.11 23.41
N TYR A 507 2.89 14.54 23.85
CA TYR A 507 3.97 15.25 24.52
C TYR A 507 5.29 15.26 23.73
N GLY A 508 6.22 16.12 24.17
CA GLY A 508 7.54 16.27 23.57
C GLY A 508 7.50 16.89 22.17
N PRO A 509 8.52 16.61 21.33
CA PRO A 509 8.60 17.11 19.96
C PRO A 509 7.35 16.83 19.12
N LEU A 510 6.90 15.57 19.04
CA LEU A 510 5.73 15.20 18.24
C LEU A 510 4.48 15.98 18.67
N GLY A 511 4.15 15.98 19.97
CA GLY A 511 3.01 16.74 20.47
C GLY A 511 3.09 18.25 20.20
N THR A 512 4.30 18.82 20.22
CA THR A 512 4.51 20.23 19.86
C THR A 512 4.20 20.47 18.38
N ARG A 513 4.71 19.62 17.49
CA ARG A 513 4.45 19.72 16.04
C ARG A 513 2.99 19.47 15.67
N LEU A 514 2.30 18.59 16.41
CA LEU A 514 0.85 18.38 16.24
C LEU A 514 0.06 19.64 16.60
N ARG A 515 0.38 20.29 17.73
CA ARG A 515 -0.27 21.55 18.13
C ARG A 515 -0.01 22.71 17.16
N GLU A 516 1.21 22.80 16.63
CA GLU A 516 1.56 23.79 15.59
C GLU A 516 0.71 23.63 14.32
N ASN A 517 0.14 22.44 14.09
CA ASN A 517 -0.68 22.13 12.92
C ASN A 517 -2.19 22.02 13.21
N SER A 518 -2.64 22.37 14.42
CA SER A 518 -4.07 22.54 14.71
C SER A 518 -4.67 23.67 13.87
N SER A 519 -5.88 23.49 13.35
CA SER A 519 -6.51 24.43 12.42
C SER A 519 -6.71 25.83 13.02
N PRO A 520 -6.52 26.90 12.23
CA PRO A 520 -6.77 28.27 12.68
C PRO A 520 -8.24 28.50 12.98
N THR A 521 -8.53 29.28 14.01
CA THR A 521 -9.88 29.59 14.46
C THR A 521 -10.48 30.85 13.81
N SER A 522 -9.62 31.70 13.24
CA SER A 522 -10.00 32.92 12.51
C SER A 522 -9.50 32.85 11.08
N LEU A 523 -10.41 32.88 10.11
CA LEU A 523 -10.07 32.74 8.69
C LEU A 523 -10.17 34.08 7.96
N GLY A 524 -11.16 34.91 8.32
CA GLY A 524 -11.49 36.16 7.62
C GLY A 524 -12.69 36.00 6.66
N PRO A 525 -12.62 35.17 5.60
CA PRO A 525 -13.79 34.78 4.81
C PRO A 525 -14.84 34.05 5.66
N PRO A 526 -16.13 34.04 5.26
CA PRO A 526 -17.14 33.20 5.90
C PRO A 526 -16.79 31.72 5.83
N LEU A 527 -17.18 30.97 6.86
CA LEU A 527 -16.97 29.53 6.96
C LEU A 527 -18.30 28.78 7.01
N PHE A 528 -18.47 27.80 6.14
CA PHE A 528 -19.45 26.74 6.28
C PHE A 528 -18.74 25.49 6.80
N LEU A 529 -19.31 24.86 7.82
CA LEU A 529 -18.78 23.62 8.37
C LEU A 529 -19.87 22.55 8.34
N GLY A 530 -19.67 21.48 7.58
CA GLY A 530 -20.57 20.34 7.54
C GLY A 530 -19.98 19.14 8.29
N GLN A 531 -20.75 18.51 9.17
CA GLN A 531 -20.28 17.35 9.97
C GLN A 531 -21.29 16.22 9.94
N GLY A 532 -20.83 14.99 9.68
CA GLY A 532 -21.64 13.80 9.87
C GLY A 532 -21.89 13.56 11.36
N GLY A 533 -23.15 13.42 11.76
CA GLY A 533 -23.53 13.22 13.17
C GLY A 533 -23.20 11.82 13.71
N SER A 534 -22.86 10.88 12.83
CA SER A 534 -22.40 9.53 13.20
C SER A 534 -20.94 9.30 12.80
N ASP A 535 -20.18 10.35 12.52
CA ASP A 535 -18.79 10.25 12.06
C ASP A 535 -17.90 9.47 13.05
N SER A 536 -17.39 8.33 12.58
CA SER A 536 -16.51 7.41 13.31
C SER A 536 -15.01 7.67 13.11
N ILE A 537 -14.63 8.63 12.27
CA ILE A 537 -13.24 8.96 11.93
C ILE A 537 -12.81 10.29 12.55
N VAL A 538 -13.66 11.31 12.39
CA VAL A 538 -13.54 12.63 13.02
C VAL A 538 -14.81 12.84 13.83
N PRO A 539 -14.85 12.34 15.09
CA PRO A 539 -16.07 12.35 15.88
C PRO A 539 -16.66 13.75 16.02
N GLN A 540 -17.98 13.85 15.93
CA GLN A 540 -18.68 15.14 16.06
C GLN A 540 -18.29 15.88 17.35
N THR A 541 -18.06 15.19 18.45
CA THR A 541 -17.64 15.78 19.73
C THR A 541 -16.29 16.51 19.64
N MET A 542 -15.35 15.99 18.86
CA MET A 542 -14.08 16.64 18.56
C MET A 542 -14.33 17.93 17.77
N GLN A 543 -15.20 17.85 16.76
CA GLN A 543 -15.55 18.98 15.92
C GLN A 543 -16.30 20.08 16.69
N ASP A 544 -17.21 19.70 17.59
CA ASP A 544 -17.93 20.61 18.48
C ASP A 544 -16.95 21.38 19.39
N GLY A 545 -15.87 20.74 19.84
CA GLY A 545 -14.79 21.38 20.59
C GLY A 545 -14.02 22.43 19.80
N TYR A 546 -13.75 22.17 18.52
CA TYR A 546 -13.15 23.15 17.60
C TYR A 546 -14.11 24.31 17.31
N VAL A 547 -15.37 24.02 16.98
CA VAL A 547 -16.40 25.04 16.70
C VAL A 547 -16.57 26.00 17.86
N LYS A 548 -16.53 25.52 19.10
CA LYS A 548 -16.57 26.38 20.29
C LYS A 548 -15.44 27.43 20.29
N ARG A 549 -14.23 27.07 19.87
CA ARG A 549 -13.09 28.00 19.76
C ARG A 549 -13.26 28.98 18.60
N VAL A 550 -13.72 28.49 17.44
CA VAL A 550 -14.03 29.34 16.27
C VAL A 550 -15.09 30.39 16.59
N CYS A 551 -16.18 30.01 17.25
CA CYS A 551 -17.21 30.96 17.68
C CYS A 551 -16.66 31.99 18.69
N ALA A 552 -15.77 31.56 19.61
CA ALA A 552 -15.16 32.46 20.59
C ALA A 552 -14.27 33.54 19.95
N ASP A 553 -13.65 33.22 18.81
CA ASP A 553 -12.83 34.15 18.03
C ASP A 553 -13.64 35.00 17.04
N ALA A 554 -14.97 35.05 17.20
CA ALA A 554 -15.90 35.84 16.39
C ALA A 554 -15.82 35.57 14.87
N GLN A 555 -15.38 34.38 14.48
CA GLN A 555 -15.40 33.95 13.09
C GLN A 555 -16.84 33.73 12.63
N ARG A 556 -17.17 34.23 11.43
CA ARG A 556 -18.48 34.03 10.80
C ARG A 556 -18.61 32.58 10.33
N LEU A 557 -19.29 31.77 11.14
CA LEU A 557 -19.39 30.34 10.96
C LEU A 557 -20.86 29.91 10.87
N GLU A 558 -21.17 29.12 9.86
CA GLU A 558 -22.38 28.32 9.77
C GLU A 558 -22.01 26.83 9.91
N TYR A 559 -22.29 26.25 11.07
CA TYR A 559 -22.03 24.86 11.37
C TYR A 559 -23.32 24.02 11.26
N ARG A 560 -23.31 23.00 10.39
CA ARG A 560 -24.42 22.07 10.20
C ARG A 560 -24.01 20.65 10.52
N ARG A 561 -24.80 19.99 11.36
CA ARG A 561 -24.62 18.59 11.79
C ARG A 561 -25.68 17.71 11.15
N TYR A 562 -25.27 16.70 10.39
CA TYR A 562 -26.17 15.86 9.60
C TYR A 562 -26.39 14.52 10.29
N ALA A 563 -27.57 14.35 10.90
CA ALA A 563 -27.87 13.19 11.73
C ALA A 563 -27.81 11.87 10.93
N GLY A 564 -27.10 10.87 11.47
CA GLY A 564 -27.05 9.52 10.89
C GLY A 564 -26.16 9.36 9.67
N TYR A 565 -25.35 10.37 9.31
CA TYR A 565 -24.33 10.28 8.26
C TYR A 565 -22.95 10.02 8.86
N GLU A 566 -22.27 9.01 8.33
CA GLU A 566 -20.85 8.68 8.63
C GLU A 566 -19.87 9.61 7.91
N HIS A 567 -18.57 9.48 8.24
CA HIS A 567 -17.48 10.32 7.73
C HIS A 567 -17.52 10.54 6.21
N ALA A 568 -17.41 9.47 5.41
CA ALA A 568 -17.47 9.60 3.96
C ALA A 568 -18.90 9.82 3.43
N GLN A 569 -19.91 9.27 4.12
CA GLN A 569 -21.31 9.36 3.70
C GLN A 569 -21.84 10.79 3.72
N VAL A 570 -21.29 11.67 4.57
CA VAL A 570 -21.70 13.08 4.58
C VAL A 570 -21.43 13.75 3.22
N MET A 571 -20.43 13.29 2.46
CA MET A 571 -20.09 13.75 1.12
C MET A 571 -20.84 13.02 0.00
N ASP A 572 -21.61 11.97 0.30
CA ASP A 572 -22.31 11.21 -0.73
C ASP A 572 -23.29 12.08 -1.51
N THR A 573 -23.52 11.71 -2.77
CA THR A 573 -24.37 12.50 -3.67
C THR A 573 -25.81 12.65 -3.16
N TYR A 574 -26.31 11.72 -2.34
CA TYR A 574 -27.65 11.77 -1.73
C TYR A 574 -27.69 12.51 -0.39
N SER A 575 -26.54 12.87 0.18
CA SER A 575 -26.47 13.62 1.43
C SER A 575 -27.03 15.03 1.24
N PRO A 576 -27.91 15.53 2.15
CA PRO A 576 -28.40 16.90 2.10
C PRO A 576 -27.27 17.92 2.25
N MET A 577 -26.15 17.54 2.87
CA MET A 577 -24.96 18.39 3.00
C MET A 577 -24.46 18.91 1.66
N VAL A 578 -24.47 18.09 0.62
CA VAL A 578 -24.00 18.49 -0.72
C VAL A 578 -24.89 19.60 -1.28
N ALA A 579 -26.21 19.49 -1.12
CA ALA A 579 -27.14 20.51 -1.59
C ALA A 579 -26.97 21.81 -0.80
N ASP A 580 -26.82 21.71 0.51
CA ASP A 580 -26.58 22.84 1.41
C ASP A 580 -25.27 23.56 1.08
N ALA A 581 -24.18 22.83 0.85
CA ALA A 581 -22.88 23.38 0.49
C ALA A 581 -22.91 24.10 -0.87
N ILE A 582 -23.62 23.53 -1.86
CA ILE A 582 -23.83 24.17 -3.17
C ILE A 582 -24.62 25.46 -3.00
N ALA A 583 -25.79 25.42 -2.35
CA ALA A 583 -26.63 26.61 -2.16
C ALA A 583 -25.87 27.71 -1.40
N TRP A 584 -25.14 27.34 -0.35
CA TRP A 584 -24.33 28.27 0.41
C TRP A 584 -23.20 28.88 -0.43
N THR A 585 -22.54 28.08 -1.26
CA THR A 585 -21.45 28.54 -2.14
C THR A 585 -21.96 29.47 -3.23
N HIS A 586 -23.12 29.18 -3.81
CA HIS A 586 -23.78 30.04 -4.79
C HIS A 586 -24.00 31.45 -4.25
N ALA A 587 -24.59 31.56 -3.06
CA ALA A 587 -24.80 32.82 -2.37
C ALA A 587 -23.50 33.62 -2.17
N ARG A 588 -22.36 32.94 -1.96
CA ARG A 588 -21.04 33.59 -1.81
C ARG A 588 -20.47 34.08 -3.14
N PHE A 589 -20.70 33.36 -4.24
CA PHE A 589 -20.33 33.85 -5.57
C PHE A 589 -21.19 35.02 -6.03
N GLU A 590 -22.47 35.06 -5.64
CA GLU A 590 -23.39 36.17 -5.92
C GLU A 590 -23.15 37.40 -5.04
N GLY A 591 -22.29 37.29 -4.03
CA GLY A 591 -21.93 38.41 -3.15
C GLY A 591 -22.91 38.64 -2.00
N GLU A 592 -23.78 37.68 -1.70
CA GLU A 592 -24.64 37.73 -0.53
C GLU A 592 -23.81 37.66 0.76
N SER A 593 -24.14 38.53 1.70
CA SER A 593 -23.51 38.53 3.03
C SER A 593 -23.80 37.23 3.77
N ALA A 594 -22.75 36.58 4.28
CA ALA A 594 -22.93 35.52 5.26
C ALA A 594 -23.44 36.09 6.59
N ASN A 595 -24.08 35.23 7.40
CA ASN A 595 -24.48 35.57 8.76
C ASN A 595 -23.30 36.15 9.55
N ALA A 596 -23.57 37.21 10.30
CA ALA A 596 -22.55 37.89 11.10
C ALA A 596 -22.16 37.10 12.36
N GLU A 597 -23.04 36.17 12.80
CA GLU A 597 -22.90 35.41 14.03
C GLU A 597 -22.57 33.94 13.76
N CYS A 598 -21.98 33.28 14.76
CA CYS A 598 -21.78 31.84 14.76
C CYS A 598 -23.13 31.12 14.90
N SER A 599 -23.52 30.29 13.95
CA SER A 599 -24.77 29.52 13.99
C SER A 599 -24.52 28.03 13.94
N ILE A 600 -25.25 27.25 14.76
CA ILE A 600 -25.19 25.80 14.79
C ILE A 600 -26.58 25.24 14.49
N THR A 601 -26.67 24.33 13.51
CA THR A 601 -27.93 23.73 13.06
C THR A 601 -27.83 22.22 13.01
N ASP A 602 -28.81 21.52 13.58
CA ASP A 602 -28.99 20.08 13.40
C ASP A 602 -29.91 19.82 12.21
N VAL A 603 -29.41 19.04 11.26
CA VAL A 603 -30.14 18.60 10.07
C VAL A 603 -30.60 17.16 10.32
N PRO A 604 -31.91 16.89 10.42
CA PRO A 604 -32.44 15.55 10.59
C PRO A 604 -32.18 14.70 9.34
N ARG A 605 -32.18 13.37 9.51
CA ARG A 605 -31.92 12.41 8.42
C ARG A 605 -33.04 12.35 7.39
#